data_AF-A0A1W9LDQ6-F1
#
_entry.id   AF-A0A1W9LDQ6-F1
#
_cell.length_a   1.000
_cell.length_b   1.000
_cell.length_c   1.000
_cell.angle_alpha   90.00
_cell.angle_beta   90.00
_cell.angle_gamma   90.00
#
_symmetry.space_group_name_H-M   'P 1'
#
loop_
_entity.id
_entity.type
_entity.pdbx_description
1 polymer ?
#
loop_
_entity_poly.entity_id
_entity_poly.type
_entity_poly.pdbx_seq_one_letter_code
_entity_poly.pdbx_strand_id
1 'polypeptide(L)'
;MSYTSKDEIISFYDAAEMEDVTDAHINLIINQTDELINSYLAPTGRYLLPLDPVPNLIKTIATDIARWEVVSDGRIYDELRLKGLETRYNNGLKLLQAINAGTLSLNGHEQSNAIISYVSPARIFTQETLESF
;
A
#
# COMPACT_ATOMS: atom_id res chain seq x y z
N MET A 1 -9.06 5.47 -7.52
CA MET A 1 -7.71 5.21 -8.07
C MET A 1 -7.33 3.83 -7.58
N SER A 2 -7.05 2.90 -8.49
CA SER A 2 -6.77 1.51 -8.13
C SER A 2 -5.28 1.28 -7.92
N TYR A 3 -4.94 0.39 -6.99
CA TYR A 3 -3.55 0.11 -6.64
C TYR A 3 -2.83 -0.83 -7.61
N THR A 4 -3.60 -1.58 -8.41
CA THR A 4 -3.11 -2.50 -9.44
C THR A 4 -3.88 -2.33 -10.74
N SER A 5 -3.42 -2.98 -11.81
CA SER A 5 -3.99 -2.90 -13.16
C SER A 5 -4.22 -4.29 -13.75
N LYS A 6 -5.19 -4.40 -14.65
CA LYS A 6 -5.52 -5.66 -15.34
C LYS A 6 -4.28 -6.32 -15.95
N ASP A 7 -3.44 -5.57 -16.66
CA ASP A 7 -2.24 -6.09 -17.32
C ASP A 7 -1.23 -6.72 -16.33
N GLU A 8 -1.05 -6.14 -15.14
CA GLU A 8 -0.14 -6.67 -14.11
C GLU A 8 -0.63 -7.99 -13.50
N ILE A 9 -1.96 -8.14 -13.41
CA ILE A 9 -2.60 -9.38 -12.94
C ILE A 9 -2.46 -10.45 -14.02
N ILE A 10 -2.84 -10.13 -15.27
CA ILE A 10 -2.85 -11.08 -16.39
C ILE A 10 -1.44 -11.51 -16.78
N SER A 11 -0.43 -10.64 -16.69
CA SER A 11 0.95 -11.00 -17.06
C SER A 11 1.52 -12.18 -16.27
N PHE A 12 0.91 -12.57 -15.15
CA PHE A 12 1.30 -13.73 -14.37
C PHE A 12 0.66 -15.05 -14.85
N TYR A 13 -0.48 -14.96 -15.55
CA TYR A 13 -1.27 -16.09 -16.02
C TYR A 13 -1.05 -16.34 -17.51
N ASP A 14 -1.19 -17.59 -17.92
CA ASP A 14 -1.21 -17.90 -19.35
C ASP A 14 -2.56 -17.51 -19.97
N ALA A 15 -2.56 -17.13 -21.25
CA ALA A 15 -3.77 -16.65 -21.92
C ALA A 15 -4.92 -17.68 -21.91
N ALA A 16 -4.59 -18.98 -21.87
CA ALA A 16 -5.56 -20.07 -21.77
C ALA A 16 -6.24 -20.16 -20.39
N GLU A 17 -5.55 -19.76 -19.31
CA GLU A 17 -6.11 -19.79 -17.95
C GLU A 17 -7.07 -18.61 -17.72
N MET A 18 -6.92 -17.53 -18.50
CA MET A 18 -7.75 -16.33 -18.40
C MET A 18 -8.89 -16.29 -19.42
N GLU A 19 -9.08 -17.34 -20.23
CA GLU A 19 -10.13 -17.39 -21.26
C GLU A 19 -11.54 -17.23 -20.66
N ASP A 20 -11.78 -17.83 -19.49
CA ASP A 20 -13.06 -17.77 -18.77
C ASP A 20 -13.18 -16.54 -17.83
N VAL A 21 -12.15 -15.70 -17.76
CA VAL A 21 -12.10 -14.54 -16.86
C VAL A 21 -12.42 -13.27 -17.63
N THR A 22 -13.65 -12.78 -17.47
CA THR A 22 -14.11 -11.54 -18.13
C THR A 22 -13.49 -10.29 -17.50
N ASP A 23 -13.27 -9.24 -18.30
CA ASP A 23 -12.88 -7.90 -17.85
C ASP A 23 -13.67 -7.36 -16.65
N ALA A 24 -14.98 -7.55 -16.65
CA ALA A 24 -15.85 -7.10 -15.56
C ALA A 24 -15.51 -7.78 -14.22
N HIS A 25 -15.10 -9.05 -14.27
CA HIS A 25 -14.73 -9.81 -13.08
C HIS A 25 -13.35 -9.37 -12.55
N ILE A 26 -12.39 -9.10 -13.44
CA ILE A 26 -11.09 -8.54 -13.03
C ILE A 26 -11.30 -7.17 -12.35
N ASN A 27 -12.17 -6.32 -12.90
CA ASN A 27 -12.49 -5.03 -12.28
C ASN A 27 -13.16 -5.19 -10.91
N LEU A 28 -14.02 -6.21 -10.72
CA LEU A 28 -14.59 -6.53 -9.42
C LEU A 28 -13.49 -6.87 -8.40
N ILE A 29 -12.56 -7.75 -8.78
CA ILE A 29 -11.44 -8.18 -7.93
C ILE A 29 -10.53 -7.00 -7.56
N ILE A 30 -10.22 -6.12 -8.52
CA ILE A 30 -9.44 -4.92 -8.28
C ILE A 30 -10.14 -4.04 -7.24
N ASN A 31 -11.44 -3.80 -7.39
CA ASN A 31 -12.21 -3.00 -6.42
C ASN A 31 -12.23 -3.63 -5.03
N GLN A 32 -12.47 -4.94 -4.93
CA GLN A 32 -12.46 -5.67 -3.65
C GLN A 32 -11.08 -5.60 -2.98
N THR A 33 -10.01 -5.73 -3.77
CA THR A 33 -8.63 -5.62 -3.27
C THR A 33 -8.33 -4.21 -2.77
N ASP A 34 -8.75 -3.18 -3.53
CA ASP A 34 -8.58 -1.79 -3.13
C ASP A 34 -9.34 -1.50 -1.83
N GLU A 35 -10.59 -1.97 -1.69
CA GLU A 35 -11.40 -1.86 -0.48
C GLU A 35 -10.74 -2.57 0.71
N LEU A 36 -10.20 -3.78 0.51
CA LEU A 36 -9.51 -4.53 1.54
C LEU A 36 -8.29 -3.75 2.07
N ILE A 37 -7.42 -3.28 1.17
CA ILE A 37 -6.24 -2.47 1.53
C ILE A 37 -6.66 -1.18 2.23
N ASN A 38 -7.67 -0.48 1.71
CA ASN A 38 -8.19 0.73 2.32
C ASN A 38 -8.74 0.46 3.72
N SER A 39 -9.39 -0.67 3.97
CA SER A 39 -9.88 -1.05 5.30
C SER A 39 -8.74 -1.24 6.32
N TYR A 40 -7.55 -1.70 5.89
CA TYR A 40 -6.38 -1.79 6.76
C TYR A 40 -5.71 -0.44 7.01
N LEU A 41 -5.78 0.49 6.05
CA LEU A 41 -5.10 1.80 6.15
C LEU A 41 -5.97 2.91 6.74
N ALA A 42 -7.29 2.86 6.55
CA ALA A 42 -8.23 3.87 7.03
C ALA A 42 -8.24 4.07 8.56
N PRO A 43 -8.26 3.02 9.41
CA PRO A 43 -8.36 3.21 10.86
C PRO A 43 -7.08 3.75 11.49
N THR A 44 -5.95 3.70 10.78
CA THR A 44 -4.67 4.20 11.33
C THR A 44 -4.65 5.72 11.40
N GLY A 45 -5.41 6.44 10.54
CA GLY A 45 -5.37 7.91 10.44
C GLY A 45 -4.00 8.49 10.06
N ARG A 46 -2.99 7.63 9.82
CA ARG A 46 -1.60 8.00 9.52
C ARG A 46 -1.39 8.37 8.06
N TYR A 47 -2.27 7.87 7.19
CA TYR A 47 -2.18 8.00 5.74
C TYR A 47 -3.41 8.72 5.22
N LEU A 48 -3.20 9.71 4.35
CA LEU A 48 -4.28 10.31 3.57
C LEU A 48 -4.69 9.32 2.48
N LEU A 49 -5.95 8.90 2.51
CA LEU A 49 -6.56 8.10 1.46
C LEU A 49 -7.32 9.01 0.49
N PRO A 50 -7.24 8.79 -0.83
CA PRO A 50 -6.43 7.77 -1.50
C PRO A 50 -4.92 8.07 -1.42
N LEU A 51 -4.09 7.02 -1.32
CA LEU A 51 -2.63 7.17 -1.30
C LEU A 51 -2.14 7.79 -2.62
N ASP A 52 -1.52 8.97 -2.55
CA ASP A 52 -0.88 9.61 -3.70
C ASP A 52 0.49 10.19 -3.32
N PRO A 53 1.58 9.79 -4.01
CA PRO A 53 1.71 8.61 -4.87
C PRO A 53 1.51 7.27 -4.15
N VAL A 54 1.07 6.22 -4.87
CA VAL A 54 0.95 4.86 -4.30
C VAL A 54 2.35 4.24 -4.14
N PRO A 55 2.78 3.85 -2.91
CA PRO A 55 4.06 3.17 -2.71
C PRO A 55 4.14 1.84 -3.46
N ASN A 56 5.31 1.52 -4.02
CA ASN A 56 5.52 0.26 -4.74
C ASN A 56 5.19 -0.97 -3.89
N LEU A 57 5.42 -0.91 -2.57
CA LEU A 57 5.06 -2.00 -1.66
C LEU A 57 3.55 -2.29 -1.68
N ILE A 58 2.71 -1.24 -1.67
CA ILE A 58 1.25 -1.39 -1.72
C ILE A 58 0.82 -1.93 -3.09
N LYS A 59 1.46 -1.51 -4.18
CA LYS A 59 1.19 -2.06 -5.53
C LYS A 59 1.50 -3.56 -5.60
N THR A 60 2.63 -4.00 -5.03
CA THR A 60 2.99 -5.42 -4.98
C THR A 60 1.98 -6.21 -4.15
N ILE A 61 1.62 -5.72 -2.97
CA ILE A 61 0.62 -6.38 -2.10
C ILE A 61 -0.73 -6.46 -2.79
N ALA A 62 -1.20 -5.38 -3.41
CA ALA A 62 -2.46 -5.36 -4.16
C ALA A 62 -2.45 -6.38 -5.30
N THR A 63 -1.34 -6.49 -6.02
CA THR A 63 -1.22 -7.42 -7.13
C THR A 63 -1.19 -8.88 -6.66
N ASP A 64 -0.48 -9.18 -5.57
CA ASP A 64 -0.46 -10.54 -4.98
C ASP A 64 -1.82 -10.94 -4.42
N ILE A 65 -2.56 -10.02 -3.80
CA ILE A 65 -3.93 -10.25 -3.33
C ILE A 65 -4.88 -10.49 -4.50
N ALA A 66 -4.88 -9.60 -5.49
CA ALA A 66 -5.76 -9.73 -6.65
C ALA A 66 -5.50 -11.04 -7.41
N ARG A 67 -4.24 -11.48 -7.52
CA ARG A 67 -3.90 -12.78 -8.12
C ARG A 67 -4.50 -13.95 -7.35
N TRP A 68 -4.39 -13.93 -6.02
CA TRP A 68 -4.99 -14.98 -5.19
C TRP A 68 -6.51 -15.04 -5.35
N GLU A 69 -7.20 -13.90 -5.36
CA GLU A 69 -8.66 -13.83 -5.53
C GLU A 69 -9.11 -14.44 -6.87
N VAL A 70 -8.40 -14.18 -7.96
CA VAL A 70 -8.70 -14.78 -9.28
C VAL A 70 -8.67 -16.32 -9.22
N VAL A 71 -7.68 -16.88 -8.52
CA VAL A 71 -7.52 -18.34 -8.40
C VAL A 71 -8.49 -18.92 -7.38
N SER A 72 -8.72 -18.22 -6.27
CA SER A 72 -9.63 -18.64 -5.20
C SER A 72 -11.10 -18.63 -5.62
N ASP A 73 -11.50 -17.86 -6.63
CA ASP A 73 -12.85 -17.92 -7.24
C ASP A 73 -13.10 -19.25 -7.98
N GLY A 74 -12.08 -20.12 -8.10
CA GLY A 74 -12.20 -21.47 -8.64
C GLY A 74 -12.21 -21.55 -10.16
N ARG A 75 -11.86 -20.45 -10.84
CA ARG A 75 -11.78 -20.37 -12.31
C ARG A 75 -10.44 -20.87 -12.87
N ILE A 76 -9.39 -20.87 -12.05
CA ILE A 76 -8.05 -21.34 -12.43
C ILE A 76 -7.63 -22.42 -11.43
N TYR A 77 -7.35 -23.62 -11.92
CA TYR A 77 -7.04 -24.78 -11.07
C TYR A 77 -5.63 -25.30 -11.37
N ASP A 78 -4.62 -24.64 -10.78
CA ASP A 78 -3.23 -25.12 -10.74
C ASP A 78 -2.79 -25.24 -9.28
N GLU A 79 -2.77 -26.48 -8.77
CA GLU A 79 -2.46 -26.78 -7.36
C GLU A 79 -1.04 -26.34 -6.93
N LEU A 80 -0.06 -26.42 -7.83
CA LEU A 80 1.32 -26.02 -7.53
C LEU A 80 1.45 -24.50 -7.43
N ARG A 81 0.79 -23.77 -8.33
CA ARG A 81 0.72 -22.30 -8.27
C ARG A 81 -0.13 -21.81 -7.10
N LEU A 82 -1.19 -22.53 -6.73
CA LEU A 82 -2.09 -22.20 -5.62
C LEU A 82 -1.31 -21.98 -4.32
N LYS A 83 -0.43 -22.91 -3.96
CA LYS A 83 0.34 -22.83 -2.70
C LYS A 83 1.31 -21.65 -2.69
N GLY A 84 1.91 -21.33 -3.84
CA GLY A 84 2.79 -20.17 -4.00
C GLY A 84 2.04 -18.84 -3.85
N LEU A 85 0.86 -18.74 -4.47
CA LEU A 85 -0.02 -17.58 -4.38
C LEU A 85 -0.61 -17.41 -2.98
N GLU A 86 -1.05 -18.50 -2.35
CA GLU A 86 -1.54 -18.50 -0.96
C GLU A 86 -0.47 -17.97 0.00
N THR A 87 0.77 -18.40 -0.18
CA THR A 87 1.89 -17.92 0.65
C THR A 87 2.13 -16.42 0.45
N ARG A 88 2.09 -15.94 -0.80
CA ARG A 88 2.24 -14.51 -1.12
C ARG A 88 1.10 -13.67 -0.57
N TYR A 89 -0.14 -14.14 -0.71
CA TYR A 89 -1.34 -13.55 -0.13
C TYR A 89 -1.21 -13.39 1.39
N ASN A 90 -0.90 -14.49 2.08
CA ASN A 90 -0.72 -14.49 3.53
C ASN A 90 0.42 -13.54 3.98
N ASN A 91 1.51 -13.46 3.22
CA ASN A 91 2.59 -12.51 3.49
C ASN A 91 2.14 -11.07 3.26
N GLY A 92 1.35 -10.80 2.21
CA GLY A 92 0.75 -9.49 1.95
C GLY A 92 -0.16 -9.03 3.09
N LEU A 93 -1.05 -9.91 3.58
CA LEU A 93 -1.89 -9.62 4.74
C LEU A 93 -1.08 -9.33 6.00
N LYS A 94 -0.02 -10.11 6.27
CA LYS A 94 0.88 -9.85 7.41
C LYS A 94 1.59 -8.50 7.30
N LEU A 95 2.01 -8.11 6.10
CA LEU A 95 2.60 -6.79 5.86
C LEU A 95 1.57 -5.68 6.09
N LEU A 96 0.33 -5.83 5.62
CA LEU A 96 -0.75 -4.88 5.89
C LEU A 96 -1.05 -4.76 7.39
N GLN A 97 -1.05 -5.88 8.11
CA GLN A 97 -1.19 -5.88 9.57
C GLN A 97 -0.01 -5.18 10.26
N ALA A 98 1.22 -5.38 9.81
CA ALA A 98 2.39 -4.69 10.34
C ALA A 98 2.32 -3.17 10.08
N ILE A 99 1.80 -2.76 8.91
CA ILE A 99 1.57 -1.35 8.57
C ILE A 99 0.48 -0.76 9.47
N ASN A 100 -0.63 -1.48 9.65
CA ASN A 100 -1.72 -1.05 10.52
C ASN A 100 -1.28 -0.94 12.00
N ALA A 101 -0.49 -1.91 12.49
CA ALA A 101 0.09 -1.88 13.83
C ALA A 101 1.14 -0.77 13.99
N GLY A 102 1.64 -0.21 12.88
CA GLY A 102 2.65 0.83 12.89
C GLY A 102 4.07 0.32 13.13
N THR A 103 4.32 -0.98 12.99
CA THR A 103 5.67 -1.57 13.06
C THR A 103 6.42 -1.45 11.74
N LEU A 104 5.68 -1.31 10.63
CA LEU A 104 6.22 -1.05 9.30
C LEU A 104 5.65 0.28 8.76
N SER A 105 6.50 1.23 8.46
CA SER A 105 6.09 2.52 7.89
C SER A 105 6.22 2.52 6.38
N LEU A 106 5.24 3.10 5.70
CA LEU A 106 5.35 3.43 4.28
C LEU A 106 6.22 4.69 4.17
N ASN A 107 7.55 4.50 4.11
CA ASN A 107 8.54 5.57 4.05
C ASN A 107 8.09 6.71 3.11
N GLY A 108 7.87 7.91 3.65
CA GLY A 108 7.52 9.11 2.89
C GLY A 108 6.03 9.49 2.81
N HIS A 109 5.12 8.67 3.36
CA HIS A 109 3.66 8.94 3.33
C HIS A 109 3.01 9.13 4.68
N GLU A 110 3.78 9.08 5.76
CA GLU A 110 3.24 9.39 7.08
C GLU A 110 2.95 10.89 7.16
N GLN A 111 1.73 11.26 7.59
CA GLN A 111 1.46 12.64 7.97
C GLN A 111 2.43 13.03 9.08
N SER A 112 3.47 13.79 8.72
CA SER A 112 4.37 14.41 9.65
C SER A 112 3.61 15.50 10.41
N ASN A 113 2.90 15.12 11.46
CA ASN A 113 2.44 16.07 12.50
C ASN A 113 3.62 16.54 13.39
N ALA A 114 4.79 16.75 12.79
CA ALA A 114 5.91 17.37 13.43
C ALA A 114 5.89 18.86 13.07
N ILE A 115 5.07 19.63 13.80
CA ILE A 115 5.28 21.08 13.89
C ILE A 115 6.58 21.26 14.67
N ILE A 116 7.73 21.18 14.01
CA ILE A 116 9.00 21.57 14.61
C ILE A 116 8.99 23.10 14.67
N SER A 117 8.44 23.65 15.75
CA SER A 117 8.52 25.07 16.06
C SER A 117 9.94 25.38 16.54
N TYR A 118 10.78 25.87 15.63
CA TYR A 118 12.09 26.39 15.99
C TYR A 118 11.91 27.77 16.63
N VAL A 119 11.67 27.81 17.94
CA VAL A 119 11.77 29.06 18.71
C VAL A 119 13.25 29.28 18.99
N SER A 120 13.90 30.10 18.16
CA SER A 120 15.19 30.66 18.53
C SER A 120 14.99 31.61 19.71
N PRO A 121 15.67 31.46 20.85
CA PRO A 121 15.68 32.51 21.85
C PRO A 121 16.24 33.79 21.20
N ALA A 122 15.56 34.92 21.43
CA ALA A 122 15.98 36.21 20.90
C ALA A 122 17.46 36.47 21.27
N ARG A 123 18.27 36.88 20.28
CA ARG A 123 19.70 37.14 20.49
C ARG A 123 19.85 38.25 21.55
N ILE A 124 20.37 37.90 22.72
CA ILE A 124 20.59 38.82 23.85
C ILE A 124 21.84 39.70 23.64
N PHE A 125 22.67 39.37 22.64
CA PHE A 125 23.87 40.12 22.28
C PHE A 125 23.71 40.73 20.90
N THR A 126 23.19 41.96 20.86
CA THR A 126 23.36 42.84 19.70
C THR A 126 24.71 43.55 19.82
N GLN A 127 25.27 43.98 18.70
CA GLN A 127 26.56 44.68 18.66
C GLN A 127 26.59 45.92 19.57
N GLU A 128 25.42 46.51 19.84
CA GLU A 128 25.24 47.62 20.78
C GLU A 128 25.67 47.29 22.23
N THR A 129 25.51 46.04 22.68
CA THR A 129 25.89 45.64 24.06
C THR A 129 27.41 45.41 24.22
N LEU A 130 28.18 45.42 23.12
CA LEU A 130 29.63 45.13 23.10
C LEU A 130 30.51 46.38 23.03
N GLU A 131 29.94 47.58 22.89
CA GLU A 131 30.68 48.85 22.86
C GLU A 131 30.83 49.52 24.24
N SER A 132 30.37 48.89 25.32
CA SER A 132 30.40 49.47 26.69
C SER A 132 31.34 48.77 27.69
N PHE A 133 32.44 48.14 27.22
CA PHE A 133 33.53 47.67 28.08
C PHE A 133 34.86 48.33 27.71
#